data_AF-A0A497EJU8-F1
#
_entry.id   AF-A0A497EJU8-F1
#
_cell.length_a   1.000
_cell.length_b   1.000
_cell.length_c   1.000
_cell.angle_alpha   90.00
_cell.angle_beta   90.00
_cell.angle_gamma   90.00
#
_symmetry.space_group_name_H-M   'P 1'
#
loop_
_entity.id
_entity.type
_entity.pdbx_description
1 polymer ?
#
loop_
_entity_poly.entity_id
_entity_poly.type
_entity_poly.pdbx_seq_one_letter_code
_entity_poly.pdbx_strand_id
1 'polypeptide(L)'
;LQMMGAMLANKGVPILGEFDAQGNPTSGFVYYITVPHALILSLLHGAFSSDLLLRALGHVLFFVIGSVIFSVLWVETAGMDAKSVAKQITSIGLQIPGFRRDPRIVEQVLSRYIMPLAVMGGAFVGFLAAFANFMGALGTGTGILLTVMIIYNFYETIAYRYMEEMHPALRKFFEG
;
A
#
# COMPACT_ATOMS: atom_id res chain seq x y z
N LEU A 1 -14.99 6.16 -7.95
CA LEU A 1 -15.69 5.02 -8.59
C LEU A 1 -17.19 5.00 -8.26
N GLN A 2 -17.61 5.08 -7.00
CA GLN A 2 -19.04 5.15 -6.64
C GLN A 2 -19.79 6.35 -7.26
N MET A 3 -19.19 7.55 -7.26
CA MET A 3 -19.78 8.73 -7.90
C MET A 3 -19.92 8.58 -9.43
N MET A 4 -18.95 7.93 -10.07
CA MET A 4 -18.97 7.65 -11.52
C MET A 4 -19.99 6.56 -11.87
N GLY A 5 -20.14 5.55 -11.01
CA GLY A 5 -21.17 4.51 -11.13
C GLY A 5 -22.59 5.05 -10.99
N ALA A 6 -22.83 5.94 -10.01
CA ALA A 6 -24.13 6.61 -9.86
C ALA A 6 -24.49 7.50 -11.06
N MET A 7 -23.50 8.18 -11.64
CA MET A 7 -23.68 9.00 -12.86
C MET A 7 -23.91 8.15 -14.11
N LEU A 8 -23.35 6.94 -14.19
CA LEU A 8 -23.51 6.03 -15.33
C LEU A 8 -24.81 5.19 -15.24
N ALA A 9 -25.25 4.85 -14.02
CA ALA A 9 -26.54 4.21 -13.78
C ALA A 9 -27.71 5.12 -14.17
N ASN A 10 -27.62 6.43 -13.90
CA ASN A 10 -28.57 7.42 -14.39
C ASN A 10 -28.55 7.59 -15.94
N LYS A 11 -27.52 7.09 -16.62
CA LYS A 11 -27.40 7.08 -18.10
C LYS A 11 -27.77 5.74 -18.74
N GLY A 12 -28.31 4.78 -17.97
CA GLY A 12 -28.90 3.55 -18.52
C GLY A 12 -27.92 2.48 -18.99
N VAL A 13 -26.65 2.52 -18.57
CA VAL A 13 -25.66 1.47 -18.89
C VAL A 13 -25.22 0.77 -17.59
N PRO A 14 -25.93 -0.29 -17.13
CA PRO A 14 -25.66 -0.96 -15.86
C PRO A 14 -24.48 -1.95 -15.94
N ILE A 15 -23.38 -1.59 -16.60
CA ILE A 15 -22.17 -2.45 -16.68
C ILE A 15 -21.44 -2.53 -15.33
N LEU A 16 -21.56 -1.49 -14.49
CA LEU A 16 -20.82 -1.38 -13.22
C LEU A 16 -21.69 -1.73 -11.99
N GLY A 17 -23.02 -1.84 -12.15
CA GLY A 17 -23.96 -2.20 -11.10
C GLY A 17 -25.20 -1.30 -11.02
N GLU A 18 -26.31 -1.83 -10.51
CA GLU A 18 -27.51 -1.06 -10.20
C GLU A 18 -27.38 -0.39 -8.83
N PHE A 19 -27.81 0.87 -8.75
CA PHE A 19 -27.84 1.66 -7.51
C PHE A 19 -29.31 1.98 -7.20
N ASP A 20 -29.73 1.78 -5.95
CA ASP A 20 -31.05 2.20 -5.47
C ASP A 20 -31.13 3.74 -5.35
N ALA A 21 -32.35 4.31 -5.24
CA ALA A 21 -32.64 5.74 -5.08
C ALA A 21 -31.98 6.39 -3.84
N GLN A 22 -31.38 5.59 -2.96
CA GLN A 22 -30.63 6.01 -1.77
C GLN A 22 -29.10 5.98 -1.97
N GLY A 23 -28.60 5.71 -3.18
CA GLY A 23 -27.17 5.75 -3.52
C GLY A 23 -26.37 4.50 -3.11
N ASN A 24 -27.04 3.47 -2.60
CA ASN A 24 -26.42 2.19 -2.24
C ASN A 24 -26.44 1.23 -3.44
N PRO A 25 -25.29 0.63 -3.82
CA PRO A 25 -25.25 -0.37 -4.89
C PRO A 25 -25.99 -1.64 -4.44
N THR A 26 -26.96 -2.09 -5.22
CA THR A 26 -27.80 -3.28 -4.95
C THR A 26 -27.38 -4.49 -5.80
N SER A 27 -26.66 -4.29 -6.92
CA SER A 27 -26.12 -5.37 -7.75
C SER A 27 -24.85 -4.91 -8.52
N GLY A 28 -23.99 -5.86 -8.94
CA GLY A 28 -22.85 -5.60 -9.84
C GLY A 28 -21.45 -5.63 -9.21
N PHE A 29 -20.39 -5.36 -10.00
CA PHE A 29 -18.99 -5.37 -9.55
C PHE A 29 -18.72 -4.33 -8.44
N VAL A 30 -19.44 -3.21 -8.47
CA VAL A 30 -19.37 -2.16 -7.43
C VAL A 30 -19.90 -2.63 -6.07
N TYR A 31 -20.78 -3.63 -6.04
CA TYR A 31 -21.27 -4.25 -4.81
C TYR A 31 -20.17 -4.97 -4.02
N TYR A 32 -19.24 -5.62 -4.72
CA TYR A 32 -18.10 -6.30 -4.10
C TYR A 32 -16.97 -5.35 -3.69
N ILE A 33 -16.90 -4.17 -4.31
CA ILE A 33 -15.89 -3.14 -3.99
C ILE A 33 -16.31 -2.30 -2.79
N THR A 34 -17.62 -2.10 -2.58
CA THR A 34 -18.12 -1.23 -1.51
C THR A 34 -17.90 -1.88 -0.16
N VAL A 35 -17.28 -1.15 0.77
CA VAL A 35 -17.04 -1.61 2.14
C VAL A 35 -18.40 -1.87 2.79
N PRO A 36 -18.71 -3.10 3.22
CA PRO A 36 -19.91 -3.36 3.99
C PRO A 36 -19.70 -2.79 5.40
N HIS A 37 -20.04 -1.51 5.62
CA HIS A 37 -19.98 -0.89 6.96
C HIS A 37 -20.86 -1.62 7.98
N ALA A 38 -21.83 -2.42 7.49
CA ALA A 38 -22.66 -3.30 8.29
C ALA A 38 -21.91 -4.54 8.84
N LEU A 39 -20.70 -4.90 8.37
CA LEU A 39 -19.99 -6.12 8.81
C LEU A 39 -19.77 -6.17 10.32
N ILE A 40 -19.32 -5.05 10.91
CA ILE A 40 -19.10 -4.94 12.36
C ILE A 40 -20.41 -5.14 13.11
N LEU A 41 -21.48 -4.48 12.63
CA LEU A 41 -22.80 -4.47 13.25
C LEU A 41 -23.49 -5.84 13.14
N SER A 42 -23.27 -6.58 12.05
CA SER A 42 -23.75 -7.95 11.87
C SER A 42 -22.91 -9.00 12.61
N LEU A 43 -21.61 -8.78 12.76
CA LEU A 43 -20.71 -9.63 13.55
C LEU A 43 -21.03 -9.51 15.05
N LEU A 44 -21.32 -8.29 15.52
CA LEU A 44 -21.70 -8.02 16.91
C LEU A 44 -23.08 -8.61 17.27
N HIS A 45 -24.01 -8.68 16.30
CA HIS A 45 -25.34 -9.27 16.48
C HIS A 45 -25.41 -10.78 16.16
N GLY A 46 -24.28 -11.43 15.85
CA GLY A 46 -24.22 -12.89 15.60
C GLY A 46 -24.93 -13.37 14.33
N ALA A 47 -25.28 -12.47 13.42
CA ALA A 47 -25.98 -12.80 12.17
C ALA A 47 -24.96 -13.10 11.05
N PHE A 48 -24.45 -14.33 11.02
CA PHE A 48 -23.63 -14.81 9.91
C PHE A 48 -24.52 -15.10 8.69
N SER A 49 -24.60 -14.15 7.77
CA SER A 49 -25.15 -14.38 6.43
C SER A 49 -24.01 -14.75 5.48
N SER A 50 -24.14 -15.86 4.75
CA SER A 50 -23.14 -16.37 3.80
C SER A 50 -22.79 -15.35 2.70
N ASP A 51 -23.76 -14.50 2.34
CA ASP A 51 -23.59 -13.42 1.37
C ASP A 51 -22.62 -12.33 1.86
N LEU A 52 -22.60 -12.02 3.17
CA LEU A 52 -21.70 -11.03 3.77
C LEU A 52 -20.23 -11.49 3.71
N LEU A 53 -19.99 -12.78 3.94
CA LEU A 53 -18.66 -13.37 3.91
C LEU A 53 -18.07 -13.33 2.48
N LEU A 54 -18.90 -13.61 1.48
CA LEU A 54 -18.51 -13.51 0.08
C LEU A 54 -18.15 -12.07 -0.33
N ARG A 55 -18.90 -11.08 0.17
CA ARG A 55 -18.59 -9.65 -0.04
C ARG A 55 -17.31 -9.21 0.67
N ALA A 56 -17.10 -9.63 1.91
CA ALA A 56 -15.89 -9.33 2.67
C ALA A 56 -14.64 -9.89 1.96
N LEU A 57 -14.71 -11.14 1.52
CA LEU A 57 -13.63 -11.80 0.82
C LEU A 57 -13.34 -11.13 -0.53
N GLY A 58 -14.39 -10.79 -1.29
CA GLY A 58 -14.26 -10.04 -2.55
C GLY A 58 -13.60 -8.68 -2.37
N HIS A 59 -13.96 -7.95 -1.32
CA HIS A 59 -13.37 -6.65 -1.01
C HIS A 59 -11.86 -6.75 -0.69
N VAL A 60 -11.47 -7.69 0.17
CA VAL A 60 -10.06 -7.93 0.52
C VAL A 60 -9.25 -8.30 -0.72
N LEU A 61 -9.77 -9.24 -1.51
CA LEU A 61 -9.07 -9.76 -2.69
C LEU A 61 -8.89 -8.67 -3.75
N PHE A 62 -9.89 -7.82 -3.95
CA PHE A 62 -9.78 -6.65 -4.83
C PHE A 62 -8.71 -5.66 -4.33
N PHE A 63 -8.71 -5.32 -3.04
CA PHE A 63 -7.73 -4.41 -2.45
C PHE A 63 -6.30 -4.93 -2.53
N VAL A 64 -6.10 -6.22 -2.23
CA VAL A 64 -4.79 -6.89 -2.29
C VAL A 64 -4.27 -6.96 -3.72
N ILE A 65 -5.09 -7.34 -4.69
CA ILE A 65 -4.64 -7.39 -6.09
C ILE A 65 -4.32 -5.98 -6.60
N GLY A 66 -5.19 -5.01 -6.30
CA GLY A 66 -4.96 -3.61 -6.67
C GLY A 66 -3.67 -3.05 -6.08
N SER A 67 -3.39 -3.33 -4.80
CA SER A 67 -2.18 -2.85 -4.13
C SER A 67 -0.91 -3.52 -4.63
N VAL A 68 -0.95 -4.81 -4.97
CA VAL A 68 0.21 -5.52 -5.57
C VAL A 68 0.55 -4.95 -6.92
N ILE A 69 -0.44 -4.79 -7.81
CA ILE A 69 -0.23 -4.20 -9.14
C ILE A 69 0.34 -2.79 -8.99
N PHE A 70 -0.25 -1.98 -8.12
CA PHE A 70 0.21 -0.62 -7.87
C PHE A 70 1.64 -0.60 -7.32
N SER A 71 1.98 -1.50 -6.39
CA SER A 71 3.33 -1.58 -5.82
C SER A 71 4.39 -1.95 -6.85
N VAL A 72 4.13 -2.92 -7.72
CA VAL A 72 5.08 -3.31 -8.78
C VAL A 72 5.25 -2.18 -9.80
N LEU A 73 4.17 -1.53 -10.21
CA LEU A 73 4.24 -0.37 -11.11
C LEU A 73 4.99 0.79 -10.47
N TRP A 74 4.82 1.00 -9.17
CA TRP A 74 5.50 2.07 -8.44
C TRP A 74 7.02 1.87 -8.41
N VAL A 75 7.50 0.63 -8.25
CA VAL A 75 8.95 0.32 -8.25
C VAL A 75 9.61 0.72 -9.56
N GLU A 76 9.00 0.37 -10.68
CA GLU A 76 9.51 0.67 -12.03
C GLU A 76 9.41 2.17 -12.36
N THR A 77 8.31 2.83 -11.98
CA THR A 77 8.07 4.24 -12.32
C THR A 77 8.83 5.22 -11.43
N ALA A 78 9.04 4.89 -10.15
CA ALA A 78 9.78 5.73 -9.21
C ALA A 78 11.31 5.58 -9.31
N GLY A 79 11.83 4.76 -10.23
CA GLY A 79 13.27 4.50 -10.35
C GLY A 79 13.85 3.77 -9.13
N MET A 80 13.01 3.00 -8.43
CA MET A 80 13.43 2.13 -7.32
C MET A 80 13.74 0.70 -7.80
N ASP A 81 13.89 0.53 -9.11
CA ASP A 81 14.33 -0.73 -9.72
C ASP A 81 15.77 -1.06 -9.33
N ALA A 82 16.11 -2.35 -9.37
CA ALA A 82 17.41 -2.85 -8.92
C ALA A 82 18.60 -2.21 -9.63
N LYS A 83 18.44 -1.83 -10.90
CA LYS A 83 19.50 -1.23 -11.70
C LYS A 83 19.73 0.22 -11.30
N SER A 84 18.66 1.00 -11.13
CA SER A 84 18.74 2.38 -10.65
C SER A 84 19.34 2.45 -9.24
N VAL A 85 18.91 1.57 -8.34
CA VAL A 85 19.45 1.51 -6.96
C VAL A 85 20.92 1.06 -6.97
N ALA A 86 21.29 0.04 -7.75
CA ALA A 86 22.69 -0.39 -7.87
C ALA A 86 23.60 0.72 -8.42
N LYS A 87 23.11 1.51 -9.38
CA LYS A 87 23.83 2.68 -9.92
C LYS A 87 24.02 3.77 -8.85
N GLN A 88 22.99 4.07 -8.05
CA GLN A 88 23.08 5.02 -6.94
C GLN A 88 24.12 4.57 -5.91
N ILE A 89 24.06 3.31 -5.47
CA ILE A 89 25.01 2.73 -4.50
C ILE A 89 26.45 2.79 -5.02
N THR A 90 26.67 2.46 -6.29
CA THR A 90 28.00 2.52 -6.89
C THR A 90 28.50 3.97 -7.00
N SER A 91 27.60 4.93 -7.27
CA SER A 91 27.96 6.35 -7.44
C SER A 91 28.41 7.04 -6.16
N ILE A 92 27.96 6.57 -4.99
CA ILE A 92 28.39 7.07 -3.68
C ILE A 92 29.69 6.41 -3.18
N GLY A 93 30.36 5.61 -4.02
CA GLY A 93 31.62 4.94 -3.69
C GLY A 93 31.47 3.76 -2.73
N LEU A 94 30.25 3.34 -2.39
CA LEU A 94 29.98 2.19 -1.55
C LEU A 94 30.30 0.91 -2.35
N GLN A 95 31.38 0.22 -1.96
CA GLN A 95 31.82 -1.02 -2.60
C GLN A 95 31.53 -2.20 -1.66
N ILE A 96 30.94 -3.27 -2.17
CA ILE A 96 30.86 -4.53 -1.42
C ILE A 96 32.28 -5.13 -1.40
N PRO A 97 32.93 -5.24 -0.23
CA PRO A 97 34.28 -5.80 -0.14
C PRO A 97 34.27 -7.26 -0.64
N GLY A 98 35.10 -7.58 -1.64
CA GLY A 98 35.33 -8.97 -2.10
C GLY A 98 34.98 -9.30 -3.55
N PHE A 99 34.31 -8.42 -4.30
CA PHE A 99 34.00 -8.65 -5.73
C PHE A 99 34.64 -7.59 -6.65
N ARG A 100 35.09 -7.98 -7.84
CA ARG A 100 35.52 -7.04 -8.89
C ARG A 100 34.35 -6.11 -9.27
N ARG A 101 34.69 -4.86 -9.62
CA ARG A 101 33.82 -3.69 -9.83
C ARG A 101 32.76 -3.85 -10.93
N ASP A 102 31.88 -4.84 -10.84
CA ASP A 102 30.79 -5.02 -11.78
C ASP A 102 29.44 -4.67 -11.13
N PRO A 103 28.84 -3.52 -11.49
CA PRO A 103 27.50 -3.12 -11.05
C PRO A 103 26.43 -4.18 -11.31
N ARG A 104 26.68 -5.06 -12.30
CA ARG A 104 25.80 -6.18 -12.68
C ARG A 104 25.62 -7.19 -11.55
N ILE A 105 26.64 -7.43 -10.72
CA ILE A 105 26.56 -8.37 -9.60
C ILE A 105 25.65 -7.78 -8.51
N VAL A 106 25.80 -6.49 -8.21
CA VAL A 106 24.95 -5.77 -7.24
C VAL A 106 23.51 -5.74 -7.72
N GLU A 107 23.28 -5.44 -9.00
CA GLU A 107 21.94 -5.48 -9.62
C GLU A 107 21.29 -6.86 -9.51
N GLN A 108 22.02 -7.94 -9.80
CA GLN A 108 21.51 -9.31 -9.68
C GLN A 108 21.09 -9.65 -8.25
N VAL A 109 21.89 -9.27 -7.25
CA VAL A 109 21.52 -9.47 -5.85
C VAL A 109 20.28 -8.66 -5.50
N LEU A 110 20.27 -7.35 -5.80
CA LEU A 110 19.14 -6.47 -5.48
C LEU A 110 17.84 -6.89 -6.19
N SER A 111 17.91 -7.29 -7.46
CA SER A 111 16.74 -7.73 -8.23
C SER A 111 16.02 -8.93 -7.61
N ARG A 112 16.78 -9.82 -6.95
CA ARG A 112 16.24 -10.97 -6.24
C ARG A 112 15.45 -10.59 -4.99
N TYR A 113 15.69 -9.41 -4.42
CA TYR A 113 15.01 -8.95 -3.20
C TYR A 113 13.94 -7.89 -3.48
N ILE A 114 14.19 -6.92 -4.36
CA ILE A 114 13.29 -5.78 -4.58
C ILE A 114 11.93 -6.23 -5.12
N MET A 115 11.90 -7.08 -6.17
CA MET A 115 10.65 -7.48 -6.79
C MET A 115 9.78 -8.34 -5.85
N PRO A 116 10.30 -9.37 -5.15
CA PRO A 116 9.51 -10.10 -4.15
C PRO A 116 9.08 -9.23 -2.97
N LEU A 117 9.94 -8.31 -2.50
CA LEU A 117 9.62 -7.42 -1.39
C LEU A 117 8.50 -6.45 -1.76
N ALA A 118 8.47 -5.95 -3.00
CA ALA A 118 7.39 -5.12 -3.50
C ALA A 118 6.06 -5.86 -3.56
N VAL A 119 6.05 -7.10 -4.09
CA VAL A 119 4.83 -7.92 -4.13
C VAL A 119 4.33 -8.24 -2.73
N MET A 120 5.22 -8.64 -1.81
CA MET A 120 4.84 -8.95 -0.42
C MET A 120 4.37 -7.69 0.34
N GLY A 121 5.08 -6.58 0.18
CA GLY A 121 4.73 -5.29 0.80
C GLY A 121 3.40 -4.76 0.29
N GLY A 122 3.20 -4.76 -1.03
CA GLY A 122 1.94 -4.39 -1.66
C GLY A 122 0.78 -5.26 -1.18
N ALA A 123 0.95 -6.59 -1.14
CA ALA A 123 -0.08 -7.50 -0.66
C ALA A 123 -0.42 -7.26 0.82
N PHE A 124 0.59 -7.09 1.68
CA PHE A 124 0.40 -6.85 3.10
C PHE A 124 -0.30 -5.52 3.39
N VAL A 125 0.12 -4.43 2.71
CA VAL A 125 -0.51 -3.12 2.85
C VAL A 125 -1.96 -3.15 2.35
N GLY A 126 -2.24 -3.82 1.23
CA GLY A 126 -3.61 -3.99 0.73
C GLY A 126 -4.50 -4.77 1.69
N PHE A 127 -3.96 -5.83 2.30
CA PHE A 127 -4.65 -6.60 3.32
C PHE A 127 -4.94 -5.76 4.58
N LEU A 128 -3.95 -5.03 5.09
CA LEU A 128 -4.08 -4.17 6.26
C LEU A 128 -5.11 -3.05 6.02
N ALA A 129 -5.11 -2.47 4.82
CA ALA A 129 -6.08 -1.47 4.39
C ALA A 129 -7.51 -2.04 4.37
N ALA A 130 -7.71 -3.22 3.79
CA ALA A 130 -9.01 -3.89 3.77
C ALA A 130 -9.49 -4.21 5.20
N PHE A 131 -8.58 -4.68 6.06
CA PHE A 131 -8.89 -4.96 7.46
C PHE A 131 -9.26 -3.69 8.25
N ALA A 132 -8.50 -2.60 8.06
CA ALA A 132 -8.79 -1.32 8.69
C ALA A 132 -10.15 -0.75 8.25
N ASN A 133 -10.54 -0.96 6.99
CA ASN A 133 -11.86 -0.59 6.49
C ASN A 133 -12.98 -1.37 7.18
N PHE A 134 -12.74 -2.64 7.55
CA PHE A 134 -13.69 -3.41 8.35
C PHE A 134 -13.77 -3.00 9.80
N MET A 135 -12.74 -2.36 10.38
CA MET A 135 -12.76 -1.90 11.78
C MET A 135 -13.58 -0.60 11.95
N GLY A 136 -14.02 0.05 10.86
CA GLY A 136 -14.86 1.24 10.93
C GLY A 136 -14.16 2.43 11.57
N ALA A 137 -12.83 2.51 11.41
CA ALA A 137 -12.03 3.57 12.02
C ALA A 137 -12.47 4.96 11.50
N LEU A 138 -12.61 5.92 12.42
CA LEU A 138 -13.04 7.30 12.14
C LEU A 138 -12.10 7.94 11.10
N GLY A 139 -12.61 8.20 9.88
CA GLY A 139 -11.82 8.79 8.78
C GLY A 139 -11.40 7.84 7.66
N THR A 140 -12.02 6.66 7.55
CA THR A 140 -11.66 5.54 6.64
C THR A 140 -10.36 4.86 7.06
N GLY A 141 -10.36 3.53 7.19
CA GLY A 141 -9.20 2.76 7.66
C GLY A 141 -7.95 2.98 6.80
N THR A 142 -8.14 3.16 5.50
CA THR A 142 -7.09 3.55 4.56
C THR A 142 -6.46 4.91 4.85
N GLY A 143 -7.26 5.92 5.20
CA GLY A 143 -6.77 7.28 5.46
C GLY A 143 -5.87 7.36 6.69
N ILE A 144 -6.23 6.61 7.74
CA ILE A 144 -5.42 6.54 8.96
C ILE A 144 -4.07 5.86 8.69
N LEU A 145 -4.06 4.73 7.97
CA LEU A 145 -2.82 4.04 7.62
C LEU A 145 -1.87 4.94 6.81
N LEU A 146 -2.41 5.67 5.83
CA LEU A 146 -1.63 6.65 5.06
C LEU A 146 -1.08 7.76 5.96
N THR A 147 -1.89 8.27 6.88
CA THR A 147 -1.47 9.33 7.80
C THR A 147 -0.32 8.87 8.69
N VAL A 148 -0.44 7.69 9.30
CA VAL A 148 0.63 7.11 10.12
C VAL A 148 1.89 6.89 9.29
N MET A 149 1.75 6.41 8.05
CA MET A 149 2.89 6.18 7.16
C MET A 149 3.60 7.48 6.77
N ILE A 150 2.86 8.55 6.47
CA ILE A 150 3.44 9.87 6.16
C ILE A 150 4.17 10.44 7.38
N ILE A 151 3.55 10.38 8.56
CA ILE A 151 4.16 10.87 9.81
C ILE A 151 5.45 10.10 10.11
N TYR A 152 5.44 8.77 9.95
CA TYR A 152 6.62 7.95 10.20
C TYR A 152 7.76 8.24 9.22
N ASN A 153 7.47 8.34 7.91
CA ASN A 153 8.47 8.73 6.90
C ASN A 153 9.06 10.12 7.19
N PHE A 154 8.23 11.06 7.61
CA PHE A 154 8.67 12.40 8.00
C PHE A 154 9.57 12.36 9.24
N TYR A 155 9.19 11.59 10.25
CA TYR A 155 10.00 11.36 11.45
C TYR A 155 11.38 10.77 11.10
N GLU A 156 11.42 9.71 10.28
CA GLU A 156 12.69 9.11 9.84
C GLU A 156 13.55 10.11 9.07
N THR A 157 12.96 10.85 8.14
CA THR A 157 13.68 11.86 7.35
C THR A 157 14.34 12.91 8.25
N ILE A 158 13.63 13.35 9.29
CA ILE A 158 14.17 14.28 10.28
C ILE A 158 15.29 13.62 11.10
N ALA A 159 15.08 12.39 11.58
CA ALA A 159 16.08 11.66 12.35
C ALA A 159 17.39 11.46 11.56
N TYR A 160 17.30 11.08 10.29
CA TYR A 160 18.46 10.94 9.39
C TYR A 160 19.19 12.27 9.20
N ARG A 161 18.47 13.38 8.99
CA ARG A 161 19.11 14.71 8.89
C ARG A 161 19.80 15.11 10.17
N TYR A 162 19.21 14.87 11.33
CA TYR A 162 19.87 15.14 12.61
C TYR A 162 21.16 14.33 12.75
N MET A 163 21.17 13.06 12.32
CA MET A 163 22.39 12.24 12.33
C MET A 163 23.48 12.76 11.38
N GLU A 164 23.10 13.24 10.19
CA GLU A 164 24.03 13.89 9.25
C GLU A 164 24.56 15.24 9.79
N GLU A 165 23.71 15.97 10.51
CA GLU A 165 24.02 17.25 11.14
C GLU A 165 24.63 17.11 12.54
N MET A 166 24.78 15.90 13.09
CA MET A 166 25.54 15.66 14.31
C MET A 166 26.99 16.11 14.06
N HIS A 167 27.24 17.35 14.46
CA HIS A 167 28.48 18.07 14.25
C HIS A 167 29.64 17.23 14.79
N PRO A 168 30.84 17.22 14.16
CA PRO A 168 32.01 16.48 14.63
C PRO A 168 32.37 16.72 16.11
N ALA A 169 31.82 17.77 16.74
CA ALA A 169 31.83 18.03 18.18
C ALA A 169 31.17 16.93 19.05
N LEU A 170 30.07 16.30 18.62
CA LEU A 170 29.41 15.22 19.38
C LEU A 170 30.20 13.90 19.31
N ARG A 171 30.87 13.65 18.18
CA ARG A 171 31.77 12.52 18.00
C ARG A 171 32.97 12.57 18.95
N LYS A 172 33.52 13.77 19.19
CA LYS A 172 34.60 14.00 20.16
C LYS A 172 34.17 13.88 21.64
N PHE A 173 32.89 14.06 21.95
CA PHE A 173 32.39 13.93 23.33
C PHE A 173 32.13 12.47 23.72
N PHE A 174 31.85 11.59 22.75
CA PHE A 174 31.69 10.15 22.98
C PHE A 174 33.00 9.35 22.86
N GLU A 175 34.03 9.89 22.20
CA GLU A 175 35.37 9.29 22.10
C GLU A 175 36.34 9.77 23.22
N GLY A 176 35.91 10.69 24.09
CA GLY A 176 36.70 11.27 25.20
C GLY A 176 36.29 10.80 26.58
#